data_AF-A0A6I7PJ53-F1
#
_entry.id   AF-A0A6I7PJ53-F1
#
_cell.length_a   1.000
_cell.length_b   1.000
_cell.length_c   1.000
_cell.angle_alpha   90.00
_cell.angle_beta   90.00
_cell.angle_gamma   90.00
#
_symmetry.space_group_name_H-M   'P 1'
#
loop_
_entity.id
_entity.type
_entity.pdbx_description
1 polymer ?
#
loop_
_entity_poly.entity_id
_entity_poly.type
_entity_poly.pdbx_seq_one_letter_code
_entity_poly.pdbx_strand_id
1 'polypeptide(L)'
;MILGRRGSRSVTQEGTHMRKVSIAMFTAVIAGAASGGQITQVVPGAYTNTPGTGVFLGPMTIGPRTYQMLLHEDMLTNLVGLELTGMSWRLPLSATTGWPASDIAYSNYDIYLSGSVDPSDRSLTFADNVVGTQTQVRSGALTIDADSFGFGGSPTNDFGPTVGFQSGYLYTGGNLLVEIRHEGNGFGSRALDALTTSTSGYGSMFSAAWQSSYTATTGLQGNFTIFQFTAIPTPGAAALLGMGALVAARRRR
;
A
#
# COMPACT_ATOMS: atom_id res chain seq x y z
N MET A 1 -85.76 7.80 34.25
CA MET A 1 -84.55 7.22 34.88
C MET A 1 -83.72 6.58 33.77
N ILE A 2 -82.52 7.14 33.53
CA ILE A 2 -81.39 6.64 32.70
C ILE A 2 -81.54 6.72 31.15
N LEU A 3 -80.62 7.47 30.53
CA LEU A 3 -80.50 7.98 29.14
C LEU A 3 -80.34 6.88 28.07
N GLY A 4 -80.88 7.03 26.85
CA GLY A 4 -80.26 7.70 25.67
C GLY A 4 -79.59 6.65 24.74
N ARG A 5 -79.57 6.69 23.39
CA ARG A 5 -79.85 7.68 22.35
C ARG A 5 -80.05 6.92 21.02
N ARG A 6 -80.92 7.45 20.15
CA ARG A 6 -81.40 6.92 18.84
C ARG A 6 -80.48 7.27 17.66
N GLY A 7 -80.59 6.49 16.57
CA GLY A 7 -80.35 6.90 15.17
C GLY A 7 -79.59 5.83 14.37
N SER A 8 -80.16 5.00 13.46
CA SER A 8 -80.97 5.19 12.24
C SER A 8 -80.16 5.41 10.94
N ARG A 9 -80.08 4.33 10.13
CA ARG A 9 -80.21 4.21 8.65
C ARG A 9 -79.10 4.80 7.74
N SER A 10 -78.32 3.97 7.04
CA SER A 10 -78.51 3.35 5.68
C SER A 10 -78.19 4.35 4.54
N VAL A 11 -77.34 4.12 3.52
CA VAL A 11 -77.43 3.13 2.43
C VAL A 11 -76.13 3.21 1.58
N THR A 12 -75.50 2.05 1.36
CA THR A 12 -74.95 1.45 0.11
C THR A 12 -74.10 2.27 -0.89
N GLN A 13 -72.88 1.80 -1.20
CA GLN A 13 -72.41 1.68 -2.59
C GLN A 13 -71.26 0.66 -2.78
N GLU A 14 -71.24 0.09 -3.97
CA GLU A 14 -70.59 -1.11 -4.50
C GLU A 14 -69.10 -1.33 -4.21
N GLY A 15 -68.77 -2.59 -3.93
CA GLY A 15 -67.40 -3.09 -3.84
C GLY A 15 -66.84 -3.45 -5.21
N THR A 16 -66.01 -2.56 -5.75
CA THR A 16 -65.08 -2.88 -6.85
C THR A 16 -63.80 -3.44 -6.23
N HIS A 17 -63.50 -4.72 -6.51
CA HIS A 17 -62.29 -5.40 -6.06
C HIS A 17 -61.02 -4.70 -6.58
N MET A 18 -60.47 -3.79 -5.78
CA MET A 18 -59.17 -3.17 -6.02
C MET A 18 -58.08 -4.19 -5.67
N ARG A 19 -57.51 -4.83 -6.70
CA ARG A 19 -56.27 -5.61 -6.59
C ARG A 19 -55.19 -4.70 -6.01
N LYS A 20 -54.76 -4.98 -4.78
CA LYS A 20 -53.60 -4.35 -4.15
C LYS A 20 -52.36 -4.76 -4.96
N VAL A 21 -51.96 -3.92 -5.89
CA VAL A 21 -50.63 -4.00 -6.52
C VAL A 21 -49.65 -3.44 -5.50
N SER A 22 -49.08 -4.33 -4.70
CA SER A 22 -47.92 -4.02 -3.86
C SER A 22 -46.72 -3.82 -4.78
N ILE A 23 -46.40 -2.57 -5.12
CA ILE A 23 -45.14 -2.23 -5.78
C ILE A 23 -44.05 -2.35 -4.70
N ALA A 24 -43.37 -3.49 -4.67
CA ALA A 24 -42.10 -3.61 -3.96
C ALA A 24 -41.05 -2.80 -4.75
N MET A 25 -40.70 -1.61 -4.27
CA MET A 25 -39.49 -0.93 -4.73
C MET A 25 -38.28 -1.73 -4.26
N PHE A 26 -37.72 -2.56 -5.14
CA PHE A 26 -36.36 -3.05 -5.00
C PHE A 26 -35.41 -1.89 -5.29
N THR A 27 -34.98 -1.18 -4.24
CA THR A 27 -33.81 -0.30 -4.36
C THR A 27 -32.58 -1.19 -4.33
N ALA A 28 -32.12 -1.63 -5.49
CA ALA A 28 -30.80 -2.22 -5.64
C ALA A 28 -29.77 -1.12 -5.34
N VAL A 29 -29.21 -1.12 -4.14
CA VAL A 29 -27.97 -0.39 -3.86
C VAL A 29 -26.88 -1.17 -4.57
N ILE A 30 -26.61 -0.81 -5.83
CA ILE A 30 -25.36 -1.18 -6.48
C ILE A 30 -24.30 -0.33 -5.79
N ALA A 31 -23.69 -0.88 -4.74
CA ALA A 31 -22.41 -0.40 -4.26
C ALA A 31 -21.39 -0.72 -5.36
N GLY A 32 -21.34 0.15 -6.38
CA GLY A 32 -20.20 0.18 -7.27
C GLY A 32 -19.00 0.50 -6.39
N ALA A 33 -18.11 -0.47 -6.19
CA ALA A 33 -16.76 -0.16 -5.76
C ALA A 33 -16.24 0.83 -6.81
N ALA A 34 -16.15 2.12 -6.48
CA ALA A 34 -15.45 3.01 -7.35
C ALA A 34 -14.03 2.45 -7.40
N SER A 35 -13.58 2.06 -8.60
CA SER A 35 -12.18 1.79 -8.85
C SER A 35 -11.46 3.12 -8.60
N GLY A 36 -11.14 3.39 -7.34
CA GLY A 36 -10.30 4.52 -6.98
C GLY A 36 -9.01 4.36 -7.77
N GLY A 37 -8.62 5.40 -8.51
CA GLY A 37 -7.43 5.34 -9.35
C GLY A 37 -6.22 4.93 -8.51
N GLN A 38 -5.42 4.01 -9.04
CA GLN A 38 -4.16 3.62 -8.43
C GLN A 38 -3.25 4.84 -8.34
N ILE A 39 -2.65 5.05 -7.17
CA ILE A 39 -1.66 6.09 -6.91
C ILE A 39 -0.33 5.40 -6.68
N THR A 40 0.75 5.99 -7.21
CA THR A 40 2.10 5.55 -6.94
C THR A 40 2.93 6.67 -6.36
N GLN A 41 3.82 6.36 -5.41
CA GLN A 41 4.68 7.36 -4.80
C GLN A 41 6.09 6.83 -4.60
N VAL A 42 7.07 7.54 -5.14
CA VAL A 42 8.50 7.27 -4.90
C VAL A 42 8.87 7.74 -3.50
N VAL A 43 9.68 6.95 -2.80
CA VAL A 43 10.15 7.24 -1.46
C VAL A 43 11.67 7.10 -1.36
N PRO A 44 12.40 8.16 -0.99
CA PRO A 44 11.91 9.54 -0.78
C PRO A 44 11.50 10.24 -2.09
N GLY A 45 10.47 11.07 -2.04
CA GLY A 45 9.90 11.72 -3.24
C GLY A 45 10.88 12.62 -4.01
N ALA A 46 11.89 13.18 -3.34
CA ALA A 46 12.97 13.96 -3.97
C ALA A 46 13.78 13.16 -5.01
N TYR A 47 13.70 11.83 -4.97
CA TYR A 47 14.40 10.91 -5.88
C TYR A 47 13.51 10.38 -6.99
N THR A 48 12.33 10.98 -7.22
CA THR A 48 11.46 10.63 -8.35
C THR A 48 12.23 10.74 -9.68
N ASN A 49 12.90 11.87 -9.90
CA ASN A 49 13.66 12.16 -11.13
C ASN A 49 15.16 12.36 -10.85
N THR A 50 15.66 11.84 -9.73
CA THR A 50 17.05 11.96 -9.31
C THR A 50 17.56 10.58 -8.93
N PRO A 51 18.71 10.13 -9.46
CA PRO A 51 19.31 8.87 -9.04
C PRO A 51 19.73 8.95 -7.58
N GLY A 52 19.79 7.79 -6.93
CA GLY A 52 20.37 7.67 -5.59
C GLY A 52 21.85 8.00 -5.57
N THR A 53 22.36 8.25 -4.36
CA THR A 53 23.77 8.55 -4.10
C THR A 53 24.64 7.31 -4.01
N GLY A 54 24.04 6.11 -4.07
CA GLY A 54 24.74 4.85 -4.05
C GLY A 54 23.83 3.68 -4.43
N VAL A 55 24.21 2.49 -3.99
CA VAL A 55 23.48 1.25 -4.30
C VAL A 55 23.33 0.36 -3.08
N PHE A 56 22.38 -0.56 -3.11
CA PHE A 56 22.23 -1.55 -2.05
C PHE A 56 21.66 -2.88 -2.56
N LEU A 57 22.22 -3.99 -2.08
CA LEU A 57 21.71 -5.34 -2.39
C LEU A 57 20.48 -5.72 -1.58
N GLY A 58 20.09 -4.93 -0.56
CA GLY A 58 19.18 -5.30 0.51
C GLY A 58 18.01 -6.18 0.07
N PRO A 59 17.07 -5.66 -0.74
CA PRO A 59 15.90 -6.41 -1.20
C PRO A 59 16.17 -7.53 -2.20
N MET A 60 17.34 -7.55 -2.87
CA MET A 60 17.61 -8.46 -4.00
C MET A 60 18.98 -9.12 -3.90
N THR A 61 19.03 -10.19 -3.13
CA THR A 61 20.29 -10.92 -2.92
C THR A 61 20.11 -12.44 -2.92
N ILE A 62 21.20 -13.13 -3.22
CA ILE A 62 21.28 -14.58 -3.31
C ILE A 62 21.05 -15.28 -1.97
N GLY A 63 21.46 -14.65 -0.86
CA GLY A 63 21.34 -15.19 0.49
C GLY A 63 20.17 -14.61 1.29
N PRO A 64 19.95 -15.09 2.51
CA PRO A 64 18.87 -14.61 3.34
C PRO A 64 19.08 -13.16 3.79
N ARG A 65 17.98 -12.44 4.01
CA ARG A 65 17.97 -11.04 4.40
C ARG A 65 16.86 -10.76 5.39
N THR A 66 17.17 -9.93 6.39
CA THR A 66 16.21 -9.06 7.08
C THR A 66 16.64 -7.63 6.81
N TYR A 67 15.72 -6.79 6.37
CA TYR A 67 15.99 -5.40 6.01
C TYR A 67 14.84 -4.50 6.44
N GLN A 68 15.13 -3.56 7.33
CA GLN A 68 14.19 -2.54 7.77
C GLN A 68 14.51 -1.21 7.11
N MET A 69 13.49 -0.54 6.60
CA MET A 69 13.48 0.84 6.14
C MET A 69 12.51 1.62 7.02
N LEU A 70 13.02 2.64 7.70
CA LEU A 70 12.24 3.54 8.55
C LEU A 70 12.01 4.84 7.79
N LEU A 71 10.77 5.32 7.83
CA LEU A 71 10.31 6.45 7.03
C LEU A 71 9.61 7.47 7.94
N HIS A 72 10.10 8.70 7.91
CA HIS A 72 9.42 9.82 8.56
C HIS A 72 8.11 10.17 7.82
N GLU A 73 7.08 10.51 8.57
CA GLU A 73 5.72 10.73 8.05
C GLU A 73 5.62 11.84 6.99
N ASP A 74 6.49 12.84 7.08
CA ASP A 74 6.57 13.96 6.12
C ASP A 74 6.79 13.48 4.67
N MET A 75 7.45 12.33 4.48
CA MET A 75 7.67 11.77 3.15
C MET A 75 6.45 11.03 2.62
N LEU A 76 5.39 10.84 3.42
CA LEU A 76 4.27 9.92 3.17
C LEU A 76 2.91 10.63 3.15
N THR A 77 2.89 11.96 3.20
CA THR A 77 1.67 12.78 3.32
C THR A 77 0.61 12.46 2.25
N ASN A 78 1.00 12.18 1.00
CA ASN A 78 0.04 11.84 -0.07
C ASN A 78 -0.53 10.41 0.03
N LEU A 79 -0.03 9.58 0.95
CA LEU A 79 -0.52 8.22 1.18
C LEU A 79 -1.54 8.15 2.32
N VAL A 80 -1.72 9.23 3.09
CA VAL A 80 -2.62 9.23 4.25
C VAL A 80 -4.05 8.95 3.80
N GLY A 81 -4.68 7.95 4.42
CA GLY A 81 -6.03 7.49 4.09
C GLY A 81 -6.11 6.54 2.89
N LEU A 82 -4.98 6.17 2.30
CA LEU A 82 -4.90 5.19 1.22
C LEU A 82 -4.51 3.80 1.76
N GLU A 83 -4.94 2.78 1.02
CA GLU A 83 -4.53 1.40 1.24
C GLU A 83 -3.30 1.11 0.39
N LEU A 84 -2.17 0.85 1.04
CA LEU A 84 -0.94 0.41 0.38
C LEU A 84 -1.13 -1.03 -0.07
N THR A 85 -0.80 -1.32 -1.34
CA THR A 85 -1.10 -2.59 -2.01
C THR A 85 0.10 -3.21 -2.71
N GLY A 86 1.24 -2.51 -2.74
CA GLY A 86 2.46 -3.08 -3.29
C GLY A 86 3.62 -2.12 -3.24
N MET A 87 4.78 -2.62 -3.65
CA MET A 87 5.98 -1.82 -3.79
C MET A 87 6.84 -2.29 -4.96
N SER A 88 7.62 -1.38 -5.55
CA SER A 88 8.57 -1.67 -6.62
C SER A 88 9.90 -0.98 -6.36
N TRP A 89 10.96 -1.47 -6.99
CA TRP A 89 12.29 -0.88 -6.97
C TRP A 89 12.77 -0.60 -8.39
N ARG A 90 13.87 0.13 -8.51
CA ARG A 90 14.55 0.37 -9.79
C ARG A 90 16.03 0.04 -9.69
N LEU A 91 16.64 -0.28 -10.83
CA LEU A 91 18.09 -0.38 -10.93
C LEU A 91 18.72 1.00 -10.82
N PRO A 92 19.94 1.12 -10.27
CA PRO A 92 20.68 2.38 -10.28
C PRO A 92 20.96 2.82 -11.72
N LEU A 93 21.08 4.12 -11.95
CA LEU A 93 21.33 4.69 -13.29
C LEU A 93 22.61 4.12 -13.95
N SER A 94 23.58 3.67 -13.15
CA SER A 94 24.82 3.03 -13.60
C SER A 94 24.65 1.60 -14.11
N ALA A 95 23.45 1.01 -14.05
CA ALA A 95 23.18 -0.32 -14.58
C ALA A 95 23.36 -0.35 -16.10
N THR A 96 24.08 -1.35 -16.59
CA THR A 96 24.40 -1.53 -18.02
C THR A 96 23.64 -2.68 -18.69
N THR A 97 22.82 -3.41 -17.93
CA THR A 97 22.03 -4.55 -18.40
C THR A 97 20.72 -4.64 -17.63
N GLY A 98 19.73 -5.31 -18.25
CA GLY A 98 18.52 -5.76 -17.58
C GLY A 98 18.85 -6.75 -16.48
N TRP A 99 17.90 -6.96 -15.58
CA TRP A 99 18.02 -7.97 -14.54
C TRP A 99 16.65 -8.54 -14.16
N PRO A 100 16.58 -9.82 -13.76
CA PRO A 100 17.62 -10.85 -13.83
C PRO A 100 17.87 -11.37 -15.24
N ALA A 101 19.01 -12.04 -15.49
CA ALA A 101 19.32 -12.61 -16.82
C ALA A 101 18.50 -13.87 -17.16
N SER A 102 17.84 -14.44 -16.16
CA SER A 102 16.89 -15.56 -16.24
C SER A 102 15.93 -15.41 -15.07
N ASP A 103 14.76 -16.05 -15.12
CA ASP A 103 13.82 -16.04 -13.99
C ASP A 103 14.52 -16.49 -12.71
N ILE A 104 14.25 -15.78 -11.62
CA ILE A 104 14.69 -16.15 -10.28
C ILE A 104 13.49 -16.32 -9.38
N ALA A 105 13.62 -17.17 -8.37
CA ALA A 105 12.57 -17.41 -7.40
C ALA A 105 13.12 -17.32 -5.98
N TYR A 106 12.40 -16.61 -5.12
CA TYR A 106 12.51 -16.72 -3.68
C TYR A 106 11.51 -17.78 -3.21
N SER A 107 11.98 -18.75 -2.43
CA SER A 107 11.08 -19.70 -1.75
C SER A 107 10.16 -19.00 -0.75
N ASN A 108 10.67 -17.94 -0.12
CA ASN A 108 9.91 -17.05 0.75
C ASN A 108 10.40 -15.60 0.60
N TYR A 109 9.46 -14.68 0.44
CA TYR A 109 9.70 -13.23 0.38
C TYR A 109 8.56 -12.50 1.09
N ASP A 110 8.79 -12.21 2.36
CA ASP A 110 7.85 -11.56 3.24
C ASP A 110 8.06 -10.05 3.27
N ILE A 111 6.96 -9.32 3.40
CA ILE A 111 6.96 -7.89 3.64
C ILE A 111 6.02 -7.61 4.82
N TYR A 112 6.54 -6.86 5.79
CA TYR A 112 5.80 -6.41 6.95
C TYR A 112 5.76 -4.88 6.99
N LEU A 113 4.62 -4.33 7.38
CA LEU A 113 4.42 -2.90 7.61
C LEU A 113 3.98 -2.65 9.05
N SER A 114 4.49 -1.60 9.66
CA SER A 114 4.07 -1.16 11.00
C SER A 114 4.28 0.35 11.15
N GLY A 115 3.79 0.91 12.27
CA GLY A 115 4.35 2.17 12.75
C GLY A 115 5.86 2.02 13.01
N SER A 116 6.57 3.14 12.95
CA SER A 116 8.02 3.21 13.19
C SER A 116 8.32 4.16 14.34
N VAL A 117 9.44 3.92 15.03
CA VAL A 117 10.14 5.00 15.74
C VAL A 117 10.58 6.08 14.76
N ASP A 118 10.95 7.26 15.25
CA ASP A 118 11.58 8.28 14.41
C ASP A 118 12.86 7.72 13.76
N PRO A 119 13.14 8.00 12.47
CA PRO A 119 14.36 7.54 11.83
C PRO A 119 15.66 7.95 12.56
N SER A 120 15.63 9.02 13.37
CA SER A 120 16.73 9.45 14.25
C SER A 120 16.90 8.59 15.50
N ASP A 121 15.82 7.94 15.96
CA ASP A 121 15.80 7.01 17.10
C ASP A 121 16.03 5.55 16.70
N ARG A 122 16.38 5.29 15.43
CA ARG A 122 16.58 3.92 14.90
C ARG A 122 17.57 3.12 15.76
N SER A 123 17.10 1.96 16.23
CA SER A 123 17.89 0.90 16.87
C SER A 123 18.44 -0.11 15.84
N LEU A 124 19.55 -0.76 16.19
CA LEU A 124 20.04 -1.93 15.46
C LEU A 124 19.37 -3.23 15.92
N THR A 125 18.59 -3.20 17.00
CA THR A 125 17.65 -4.25 17.38
C THR A 125 16.35 -4.02 16.62
N PHE A 126 15.97 -4.95 15.75
CA PHE A 126 14.87 -4.73 14.80
C PHE A 126 13.51 -4.57 15.48
N ALA A 127 13.28 -5.28 16.59
CA ALA A 127 12.03 -5.16 17.34
C ALA A 127 11.83 -3.78 17.96
N ASP A 128 12.92 -3.08 18.32
CA ASP A 128 12.85 -1.75 18.95
C ASP A 128 12.41 -0.65 17.97
N ASN A 129 12.48 -0.92 16.66
CA ASN A 129 12.05 0.02 15.63
C ASN A 129 10.55 -0.04 15.33
N VAL A 130 9.87 -1.11 15.77
CA VAL A 130 8.46 -1.38 15.49
C VAL A 130 7.58 -0.66 16.51
N VAL A 131 6.63 0.15 16.01
CA VAL A 131 5.61 0.80 16.83
C VAL A 131 4.24 0.24 16.47
N GLY A 132 3.52 -0.23 17.49
CA GLY A 132 2.19 -0.83 17.34
C GLY A 132 2.23 -2.25 16.77
N THR A 133 1.18 -2.62 16.04
CA THR A 133 1.08 -3.96 15.42
C THR A 133 1.86 -3.99 14.11
N GLN A 134 2.69 -5.01 13.95
CA GLN A 134 3.35 -5.29 12.68
C GLN A 134 2.49 -6.24 11.84
N THR A 135 2.06 -5.75 10.68
CA THR A 135 1.17 -6.46 9.76
C THR A 135 2.00 -7.10 8.65
N GLN A 136 1.89 -8.41 8.49
CA GLN A 136 2.44 -9.11 7.33
C GLN A 136 1.55 -8.84 6.11
N VAL A 137 2.03 -7.98 5.20
CA VAL A 137 1.29 -7.59 3.99
C VAL A 137 1.57 -8.52 2.82
N ARG A 138 2.68 -9.25 2.87
CA ARG A 138 3.06 -10.26 1.88
C ARG A 138 3.76 -11.43 2.57
N SER A 139 3.50 -12.63 2.07
CA SER A 139 4.15 -13.87 2.46
C SER A 139 4.35 -14.84 1.29
N GLY A 140 5.29 -15.78 1.42
CA GLY A 140 5.46 -16.89 0.49
C GLY A 140 6.33 -16.58 -0.72
N ALA A 141 6.27 -17.46 -1.73
CA ALA A 141 7.17 -17.40 -2.87
C ALA A 141 7.01 -16.12 -3.71
N LEU A 142 8.12 -15.66 -4.28
CA LEU A 142 8.15 -14.54 -5.23
C LEU A 142 9.03 -14.93 -6.42
N THR A 143 8.46 -14.91 -7.61
CA THR A 143 9.22 -15.01 -8.87
C THR A 143 9.48 -13.62 -9.41
N ILE A 144 10.69 -13.41 -9.93
CA ILE A 144 11.06 -12.23 -10.70
C ILE A 144 11.50 -12.74 -12.07
N ASP A 145 10.76 -12.36 -13.10
CA ASP A 145 10.98 -12.81 -14.47
C ASP A 145 12.23 -12.16 -15.08
N ALA A 146 12.85 -12.83 -16.04
CA ALA A 146 14.00 -12.32 -16.77
C ALA A 146 13.77 -10.91 -17.35
N ASP A 147 14.79 -10.06 -17.28
CA ASP A 147 14.84 -8.69 -17.79
C ASP A 147 13.73 -7.75 -17.29
N SER A 148 13.02 -8.12 -16.23
CA SER A 148 11.90 -7.33 -15.72
C SER A 148 12.32 -5.97 -15.15
N PHE A 149 13.57 -5.85 -14.70
CA PHE A 149 14.16 -4.58 -14.28
C PHE A 149 14.98 -3.96 -15.42
N GLY A 150 14.44 -2.89 -16.00
CA GLY A 150 15.06 -2.15 -17.10
C GLY A 150 16.25 -1.26 -16.70
N PHE A 151 16.98 -0.82 -17.72
CA PHE A 151 18.15 0.07 -17.61
C PHE A 151 18.21 1.03 -18.81
N GLY A 152 19.08 2.03 -18.74
CA GLY A 152 19.29 3.01 -19.82
C GLY A 152 18.29 4.18 -19.83
N GLY A 153 17.51 4.34 -18.76
CA GLY A 153 16.61 5.47 -18.59
C GLY A 153 17.35 6.78 -18.29
N SER A 154 16.64 7.91 -18.41
CA SER A 154 17.13 9.24 -18.06
C SER A 154 15.96 10.13 -17.59
N PRO A 155 16.09 10.87 -16.48
CA PRO A 155 17.28 10.97 -15.60
C PRO A 155 17.47 9.77 -14.66
N THR A 156 16.52 8.84 -14.63
CA THR A 156 16.55 7.61 -13.82
C THR A 156 16.07 6.43 -14.66
N ASN A 157 16.38 5.20 -14.22
CA ASN A 157 15.71 4.02 -14.76
C ASN A 157 14.27 3.92 -14.24
N ASP A 158 13.43 3.22 -14.99
CA ASP A 158 12.05 2.94 -14.59
C ASP A 158 12.03 1.94 -13.41
N PHE A 159 10.96 2.02 -12.61
CA PHE A 159 10.67 1.01 -11.61
C PHE A 159 10.29 -0.30 -12.31
N GLY A 160 10.85 -1.40 -11.81
CA GLY A 160 10.51 -2.75 -12.26
C GLY A 160 9.12 -3.19 -11.76
N PRO A 161 8.84 -4.51 -11.81
CA PRO A 161 7.54 -5.04 -11.45
C PRO A 161 7.15 -4.69 -10.01
N THR A 162 5.85 -4.44 -9.82
CA THR A 162 5.29 -4.28 -8.48
C THR A 162 5.22 -5.62 -7.78
N VAL A 163 5.88 -5.71 -6.63
CA VAL A 163 5.65 -6.77 -5.65
C VAL A 163 4.35 -6.45 -4.91
N GLY A 164 3.29 -7.15 -5.30
CA GLY A 164 1.96 -6.98 -4.73
C GLY A 164 1.86 -7.52 -3.30
N PHE A 165 1.08 -6.81 -2.48
CA PHE A 165 0.67 -7.24 -1.16
C PHE A 165 -0.55 -8.16 -1.26
N GLN A 166 -0.61 -9.17 -0.39
CA GLN A 166 -1.73 -10.10 -0.26
C GLN A 166 -2.80 -9.56 0.69
N SER A 167 -2.41 -8.69 1.62
CA SER A 167 -3.32 -7.89 2.45
C SER A 167 -2.94 -6.42 2.31
N GLY A 168 -3.93 -5.56 2.09
CA GLY A 168 -3.68 -4.12 2.04
C GLY A 168 -3.41 -3.54 3.42
N TYR A 169 -2.69 -2.43 3.44
CA TYR A 169 -2.34 -1.71 4.67
C TYR A 169 -2.86 -0.28 4.60
N LEU A 170 -3.89 0.03 5.39
CA LEU A 170 -4.39 1.40 5.50
C LEU A 170 -3.36 2.26 6.22
N TYR A 171 -2.74 3.20 5.50
CA TYR A 171 -1.81 4.14 6.11
C TYR A 171 -2.57 5.35 6.66
N THR A 172 -2.57 5.51 7.98
CA THR A 172 -3.32 6.56 8.68
C THR A 172 -2.47 7.77 9.09
N GLY A 173 -1.20 7.83 8.65
CA GLY A 173 -0.21 8.82 9.12
C GLY A 173 0.76 8.23 10.14
N GLY A 174 1.70 9.06 10.63
CA GLY A 174 2.79 8.64 11.51
C GLY A 174 3.95 7.97 10.77
N ASN A 175 5.10 7.84 11.43
CA ASN A 175 6.27 7.20 10.83
C ASN A 175 5.96 5.75 10.46
N LEU A 176 6.48 5.30 9.31
CA LEU A 176 6.21 3.97 8.77
C LEU A 176 7.49 3.15 8.76
N LEU A 177 7.39 1.86 9.09
CA LEU A 177 8.45 0.89 8.96
C LEU A 177 8.06 -0.11 7.88
N VAL A 178 8.97 -0.36 6.95
CA VAL A 178 8.90 -1.45 5.98
C VAL A 178 9.98 -2.45 6.33
N GLU A 179 9.60 -3.70 6.60
CA GLU A 179 10.54 -4.79 6.81
C GLU A 179 10.40 -5.84 5.72
N ILE A 180 11.51 -6.21 5.13
CA ILE A 180 11.61 -7.30 4.15
C ILE A 180 12.36 -8.44 4.79
N ARG A 181 11.81 -9.65 4.68
CA ARG A 181 12.51 -10.90 5.05
C ARG A 181 12.45 -11.88 3.90
N HIS A 182 13.58 -12.41 3.48
CA HIS A 182 13.60 -13.47 2.47
C HIS A 182 14.74 -14.46 2.71
N GLU A 183 14.60 -15.68 2.20
CA GLU A 183 15.61 -16.74 2.29
C GLU A 183 16.74 -16.58 1.25
N GLY A 184 16.55 -15.66 0.31
CA GLY A 184 17.43 -15.46 -0.85
C GLY A 184 16.90 -16.21 -2.07
N ASN A 185 17.38 -15.82 -3.24
CA ASN A 185 16.95 -16.46 -4.49
C ASN A 185 17.87 -17.60 -4.95
N GLY A 186 19.05 -17.79 -4.34
CA GLY A 186 19.98 -18.87 -4.70
C GLY A 186 20.68 -18.76 -6.06
N PHE A 187 20.36 -17.75 -6.89
CA PHE A 187 20.93 -17.56 -8.23
C PHE A 187 21.85 -16.33 -8.33
N GLY A 188 21.39 -15.15 -7.92
CA GLY A 188 22.12 -13.91 -8.16
C GLY A 188 21.70 -12.75 -7.26
N SER A 189 22.59 -11.78 -7.10
CA SER A 189 22.28 -10.53 -6.39
C SER A 189 22.23 -9.37 -7.36
N ARG A 190 21.42 -8.35 -7.05
CA ARG A 190 21.40 -7.10 -7.80
C ARG A 190 21.35 -5.92 -6.87
N ALA A 191 22.23 -4.96 -7.12
CA ALA A 191 22.21 -3.71 -6.39
C ALA A 191 21.11 -2.83 -6.96
N LEU A 192 20.29 -2.29 -6.07
CA LEU A 192 19.21 -1.36 -6.38
C LEU A 192 19.68 0.07 -6.12
N ASP A 193 18.97 1.02 -6.73
CA ASP A 193 19.19 2.44 -6.51
C ASP A 193 18.95 2.80 -5.03
N ALA A 194 19.91 3.47 -4.39
CA ALA A 194 19.88 3.66 -2.95
C ALA A 194 20.54 4.97 -2.51
N LEU A 195 20.25 5.33 -1.26
CA LEU A 195 20.82 6.48 -0.57
C LEU A 195 21.82 5.98 0.47
N THR A 196 23.04 6.48 0.38
CA THR A 196 24.10 6.20 1.34
C THR A 196 23.81 6.87 2.68
N THR A 197 24.51 6.43 3.72
CA THR A 197 24.39 6.96 5.09
C THR A 197 24.86 8.41 5.24
N SER A 198 25.57 8.94 4.25
CA SER A 198 26.01 10.34 4.17
C SER A 198 25.01 11.26 3.43
N THR A 199 23.92 10.70 2.92
CA THR A 199 22.90 11.47 2.19
C THR A 199 22.11 12.36 3.16
N SER A 200 21.84 13.60 2.76
CA SER A 200 20.97 14.49 3.54
C SER A 200 19.60 13.83 3.81
N GLY A 201 19.13 13.91 5.05
CA GLY A 201 17.91 13.23 5.51
C GLY A 201 18.14 11.80 6.01
N TYR A 202 19.32 11.19 5.79
CA TYR A 202 19.62 9.89 6.38
C TYR A 202 19.78 10.04 7.91
N GLY A 203 19.01 9.26 8.68
CA GLY A 203 18.95 9.35 10.13
C GLY A 203 18.05 10.47 10.66
N SER A 204 17.23 11.10 9.82
CA SER A 204 16.20 12.06 10.27
C SER A 204 14.89 11.91 9.49
N MET A 205 14.97 11.85 8.16
CA MET A 205 13.81 11.60 7.29
C MET A 205 13.65 10.12 6.96
N PHE A 206 14.77 9.41 6.80
CA PHE A 206 14.77 8.00 6.49
C PHE A 206 16.00 7.33 7.08
N SER A 207 15.91 6.05 7.41
CA SER A 207 17.06 5.27 7.84
C SER A 207 16.84 3.79 7.56
N ALA A 208 17.90 2.99 7.54
CA ALA A 208 17.75 1.57 7.24
C ALA A 208 18.73 0.68 8.01
N ALA A 209 18.31 -0.53 8.36
CA ALA A 209 19.14 -1.52 9.05
C ALA A 209 18.94 -2.90 8.44
N TRP A 210 19.97 -3.74 8.44
CA TRP A 210 19.94 -5.02 7.73
C TRP A 210 20.82 -6.10 8.38
N GLN A 211 20.53 -7.36 8.05
CA GLN A 211 21.37 -8.50 8.41
C GLN A 211 21.24 -9.63 7.37
N SER A 212 22.29 -10.45 7.22
CA SER A 212 22.29 -11.69 6.41
C SER A 212 21.64 -12.87 7.14
N SER A 213 20.36 -12.75 7.47
CA SER A 213 19.54 -13.82 8.03
C SER A 213 18.06 -13.48 7.85
N TYR A 214 17.22 -14.49 7.63
CA TYR A 214 15.77 -14.35 7.50
C TYR A 214 15.09 -14.03 8.85
N THR A 215 15.66 -14.48 9.96
CA THR A 215 15.11 -14.29 11.32
C THR A 215 16.03 -13.44 12.21
N ALA A 216 16.75 -12.49 11.62
CA ALA A 216 17.66 -11.66 12.38
C ALA A 216 16.89 -10.83 13.41
N THR A 217 17.46 -10.70 14.61
CA THR A 217 16.93 -9.85 15.69
C THR A 217 17.73 -8.56 15.82
N THR A 218 18.98 -8.57 15.39
CA THR A 218 19.87 -7.41 15.33
C THR A 218 20.56 -7.32 13.97
N GLY A 219 21.04 -6.12 13.63
CA GLY A 219 21.68 -5.88 12.35
C GLY A 219 22.74 -4.79 12.37
N LEU A 220 23.09 -4.37 11.15
CA LEU A 220 24.02 -3.30 10.85
C LEU A 220 23.28 -2.15 10.17
N GLN A 221 23.89 -0.97 10.17
CA GLN A 221 23.42 0.13 9.35
C GLN A 221 23.46 -0.26 7.86
N GLY A 222 22.37 0.04 7.13
CA GLY A 222 22.24 -0.24 5.70
C GLY A 222 21.98 1.02 4.89
N ASN A 223 22.31 1.00 3.60
CA ASN A 223 21.83 2.04 2.69
C ASN A 223 20.30 1.94 2.56
N PHE A 224 19.63 3.07 2.29
CA PHE A 224 18.19 3.11 2.11
C PHE A 224 17.86 2.94 0.63
N THR A 225 17.24 1.85 0.21
CA THR A 225 16.84 1.67 -1.20
C THR A 225 15.71 2.62 -1.55
N ILE A 226 15.82 3.29 -2.69
CA ILE A 226 14.71 4.05 -3.25
C ILE A 226 13.69 3.05 -3.79
N PHE A 227 12.44 3.21 -3.40
CA PHE A 227 11.34 2.35 -3.82
C PHE A 227 10.10 3.18 -4.13
N GLN A 228 9.10 2.57 -4.73
CA GLN A 228 7.83 3.20 -5.04
C GLN A 228 6.71 2.39 -4.41
N PHE A 229 5.86 3.04 -3.61
CA PHE A 229 4.61 2.44 -3.15
C PHE A 229 3.57 2.47 -4.25
N THR A 230 2.72 1.45 -4.26
CA THR A 230 1.42 1.43 -4.95
C THR A 230 0.32 1.48 -3.90
N ALA A 231 -0.65 2.37 -4.09
CA ALA A 231 -1.77 2.58 -3.17
C ALA A 231 -3.08 2.79 -3.93
N ILE A 232 -4.19 2.47 -3.27
CA ILE A 232 -5.54 2.71 -3.78
C ILE A 232 -6.37 3.46 -2.74
N PRO A 233 -7.36 4.28 -3.16
CA PRO A 233 -8.35 4.83 -2.24
C PRO A 233 -9.08 3.71 -1.51
N THR A 234 -9.27 3.85 -0.20
CA THR A 234 -10.09 2.91 0.56
C THR A 234 -11.52 2.89 0.01
N PRO A 235 -12.20 1.72 -0.05
CA PRO A 235 -13.56 1.63 -0.57
C PRO A 235 -14.55 2.61 0.08
N GLY A 236 -14.33 3.00 1.34
CA GLY A 236 -15.14 4.02 2.03
C GLY A 236 -14.95 5.45 1.51
N ALA A 237 -13.73 5.83 1.11
CA ALA A 237 -13.45 7.13 0.50
C ALA A 237 -14.06 7.25 -0.90
N ALA A 238 -14.00 6.16 -1.67
CA ALA A 238 -14.64 6.03 -2.98
C ALA A 238 -16.17 6.22 -2.93
N ALA A 239 -16.84 5.65 -1.92
CA ALA A 239 -18.29 5.76 -1.76
C ALA A 239 -18.76 7.19 -1.40
N LEU A 240 -17.99 7.93 -0.60
CA LEU A 240 -18.32 9.31 -0.21
C LEU A 240 -18.23 10.29 -1.40
N LEU A 241 -17.24 10.12 -2.28
CA LEU A 241 -17.11 10.91 -3.52
C LEU A 241 -18.28 10.65 -4.47
N GLY A 242 -18.72 9.40 -4.61
CA GLY A 242 -19.88 9.03 -5.42
C GLY A 242 -21.20 9.63 -4.92
N MET A 243 -21.43 9.63 -3.59
CA MET A 243 -22.64 10.22 -3.02
C MET A 243 -22.66 11.76 -3.11
N GLY A 244 -21.52 12.44 -3.00
CA GLY A 244 -21.44 13.89 -3.18
C GLY A 244 -21.86 14.34 -4.59
N ALA A 245 -21.46 13.59 -5.62
CA ALA A 245 -21.85 13.85 -7.01
C ALA A 245 -23.36 13.62 -7.24
N LEU A 246 -23.93 12.57 -6.65
CA LEU A 246 -25.37 12.27 -6.72
C LEU A 246 -26.23 13.32 -6.02
N VAL A 247 -25.79 13.82 -4.86
CA VAL A 247 -26.48 14.90 -4.11
C VAL A 247 -26.38 16.24 -4.86
N ALA A 248 -25.24 16.54 -5.48
CA ALA A 248 -25.06 17.72 -6.31
C ALA A 248 -25.92 17.68 -7.58
N ALA A 249 -26.06 16.51 -8.22
CA ALA A 249 -26.93 16.31 -9.37
C ALA A 249 -28.43 16.45 -9.03
N ARG A 250 -28.82 16.08 -7.79
CA ARG A 250 -30.22 16.18 -7.32
C ARG A 250 -30.64 17.59 -6.93
N ARG A 251 -29.71 18.52 -6.69
CA ARG A 251 -30.00 19.94 -6.40
C ARG A 251 -30.16 20.82 -7.66
N ARG A 252 -29.94 20.28 -8.86
CA ARG A 252 -30.08 20.99 -10.14
C ARG A 252 -31.34 20.62 -10.93
N ARG A 253 -32.36 20.05 -10.29
CA ARG A 253 -33.70 19.83 -10.85
C ARG A 253 -34.74 20.57 -10.04
#